data_AF-A0A655AB85-F1
#
_entry.id   AF-A0A655AB85-F1
#
_cell.length_a   1.000
_cell.length_b   1.000
_cell.length_c   1.000
_cell.angle_alpha   90.00
_cell.angle_beta   90.00
_cell.angle_gamma   90.00
#
_symmetry.space_group_name_H-M   'P 1'
#
loop_
_entity.id
_entity.type
_entity.pdbx_description
1 polymer ?
#
loop_
_entity_poly.entity_id
_entity_poly.type
_entity_poly.pdbx_seq_one_letter_code
_entity_poly.pdbx_strand_id
1 'polypeptide(L)' 'MYLTRPSLFHFTRTGEEFSWRAAELFDAIGSEAITVAVGGRYPLADALRAHQDLEARKTVGSVVLLP' A
#
# COMPACT_ATOMS: atom_id res chain seq x y z
N MET A 1 -23.13 18.13 -12.17
CA MET A 1 -21.82 17.48 -12.36
C MET A 1 -21.28 17.14 -10.98
N TYR A 2 -21.25 15.87 -10.58
CA TYR A 2 -20.69 15.47 -9.28
C TYR A 2 -19.21 15.10 -9.47
N LEU A 3 -18.33 15.91 -8.90
CA LEU A 3 -16.91 15.59 -8.80
C LEU A 3 -16.76 14.66 -7.58
N THR A 4 -16.91 13.36 -7.76
CA THR A 4 -16.51 12.42 -6.71
C THR A 4 -14.98 12.45 -6.68
N ARG A 5 -14.40 13.09 -5.65
CA ARG A 5 -13.04 12.79 -5.20
C ARG A 5 -13.16 11.73 -4.11
N PRO A 6 -13.42 10.45 -4.46
CA PRO A 6 -13.49 9.41 -3.45
C PRO A 6 -12.16 9.35 -2.72
N SER A 7 -12.21 9.40 -1.39
CA SER A 7 -11.07 9.09 -0.55
C SER A 7 -11.23 7.68 0.00
N LEU A 8 -10.14 7.04 0.40
CA LEU A 8 -10.19 5.73 1.06
C LEU A 8 -11.13 5.76 2.27
N PHE A 9 -11.16 6.87 3.02
CA PHE A 9 -12.05 7.06 4.17
C PHE A 9 -13.54 6.93 3.84
N HIS A 10 -13.95 7.14 2.58
CA HIS A 10 -15.34 6.93 2.18
C HIS A 10 -15.71 5.44 2.08
N PHE A 11 -14.73 4.54 1.99
CA PHE A 11 -14.89 3.10 1.82
C PHE A 11 -14.35 2.29 3.01
N THR A 12 -13.92 2.94 4.08
CA THR A 12 -13.48 2.28 5.31
C THR A 12 -14.10 3.00 6.51
N ARG A 13 -15.41 3.29 6.44
CA ARG A 13 -16.07 4.18 7.40
C ARG A 13 -16.31 3.52 8.75
N THR A 14 -16.49 2.21 8.78
CA THR A 14 -16.73 1.42 9.98
C THR A 14 -15.66 0.35 10.12
N GLY A 15 -15.44 -0.13 11.35
CA GLY A 15 -14.54 -1.26 11.59
C GLY A 15 -14.98 -2.53 10.85
N GLU A 16 -16.29 -2.74 10.71
CA GLU A 16 -16.87 -3.86 9.95
C GLU A 16 -16.56 -3.75 8.45
N GLU A 17 -16.80 -2.58 7.84
CA GLU A 17 -16.51 -2.36 6.42
C GLU A 17 -15.01 -2.51 6.14
N PHE A 18 -14.16 -1.94 7.02
CA PHE A 18 -12.71 -2.09 6.91
C PHE A 18 -12.28 -3.56 6.98
N SER A 19 -12.80 -4.32 7.95
CA SER A 19 -12.43 -5.72 8.15
C SER A 19 -12.88 -6.60 6.99
N TRP A 20 -14.09 -6.38 6.48
CA TRP A 20 -14.60 -7.08 5.30
C TRP A 20 -13.71 -6.86 4.08
N ARG A 21 -13.35 -5.61 3.78
CA ARG A 21 -12.47 -5.29 2.65
C ARG A 21 -11.05 -5.83 2.82
N ALA A 22 -10.53 -5.80 4.05
CA ALA A 22 -9.23 -6.38 4.36
C ALA A 22 -9.23 -7.90 4.15
N ALA A 23 -10.31 -8.59 4.56
CA ALA A 23 -10.46 -10.02 4.34
C ALA A 23 -10.45 -10.36 2.84
N GLU A 24 -11.25 -9.67 2.01
CA GLU A 24 -11.25 -9.88 0.55
C GLU A 24 -9.86 -9.63 -0.07
N LEU A 25 -9.15 -8.60 0.38
CA LEU A 25 -7.79 -8.31 -0.11
C LEU A 25 -6.81 -9.44 0.25
N PHE A 26 -6.83 -9.93 1.49
CA PHE A 26 -5.92 -11.00 1.91
C PHE A 26 -6.28 -12.35 1.30
N ASP A 27 -7.56 -12.65 1.07
CA ASP A 27 -8.00 -13.83 0.33
C ASP A 27 -7.53 -13.78 -1.13
N ALA A 28 -7.60 -12.61 -1.77
CA ALA A 28 -7.08 -12.41 -3.13
C ALA A 28 -5.54 -12.56 -3.20
N ILE A 29 -4.82 -12.15 -2.15
CA ILE A 29 -3.37 -12.37 -2.05
C ILE A 29 -3.06 -13.85 -1.82
N GLY A 30 -3.77 -14.51 -0.90
CA GLY A 30 -3.58 -15.92 -0.55
C GLY A 30 -3.96 -16.88 -1.69
N SER A 31 -4.88 -16.48 -2.57
CA SER A 31 -5.24 -17.21 -3.79
C SER A 31 -4.35 -16.88 -5.01
N GLU A 32 -3.32 -16.05 -4.83
CA GLU A 32 -2.42 -15.56 -5.88
C GLU A 32 -3.10 -14.74 -7.00
N ALA A 33 -4.39 -14.41 -6.85
CA ALA A 33 -5.10 -13.49 -7.76
C ALA A 33 -4.47 -12.08 -7.75
N ILE A 34 -3.85 -11.70 -6.63
CA ILE A 34 -3.06 -10.48 -6.48
C ILE A 34 -1.67 -10.83 -5.95
N THR A 35 -0.62 -10.43 -6.67
CA THR A 35 0.77 -10.52 -6.20
C THR A 35 1.33 -9.12 -5.94
N VAL A 36 1.79 -8.85 -4.71
CA VAL A 36 2.37 -7.56 -4.32
C VAL A 36 3.90 -7.62 -4.42
N ALA A 37 4.48 -6.85 -5.34
CA ALA A 37 5.92 -6.77 -5.51
C ALA A 37 6.56 -5.79 -4.50
N VAL A 38 7.45 -6.30 -3.65
CA VAL A 38 8.31 -5.47 -2.78
C VAL A 38 9.61 -5.16 -3.51
N GLY A 39 9.68 -3.98 -4.13
CA GLY A 39 10.80 -3.55 -4.96
C GLY A 39 11.93 -2.86 -4.22
N GLY A 40 11.73 -2.49 -2.95
CA GLY A 40 12.76 -1.87 -2.12
C GLY A 40 12.63 -2.24 -0.65
N ARG A 41 13.76 -2.56 -0.01
CA ARG A 41 13.87 -2.80 1.43
C ARG A 41 15.03 -1.97 1.95
N TYR A 42 14.75 -1.10 2.92
CA TYR A 42 15.76 -0.22 3.51
C TYR A 42 15.71 -0.37 5.05
N PRO A 43 16.84 -0.31 5.75
CA PRO A 43 16.82 -0.10 7.20
C PRO A 43 16.05 1.17 7.55
N LEU A 44 15.39 1.21 8.71
CA LEU A 44 14.66 2.39 9.18
C LEU A 44 15.57 3.62 9.29
N ALA A 45 16.84 3.41 9.66
CA ALA A 45 17.87 4.46 9.67
C ALA A 45 18.09 5.11 8.30
N ASP A 46 17.83 4.39 7.21
CA ASP A 46 18.01 4.84 5.83
C ASP A 46 16.71 5.40 5.21
N ALA A 47 15.73 5.80 6.03
CA ALA A 47 14.47 6.38 5.55
C ALA A 47 14.69 7.56 4.58
N LEU A 48 15.70 8.39 4.83
CA LEU A 48 16.07 9.50 3.94
C LEU A 48 16.39 9.00 2.53
N ARG A 49 17.18 7.93 2.42
CA ARG A 49 17.55 7.33 1.14
C ARG A 49 16.35 6.70 0.44
N ALA A 50 15.47 6.02 1.19
CA ALA A 50 14.24 5.46 0.64
C ALA A 50 13.37 6.55 -0.01
N HIS A 51 13.25 7.73 0.61
CA HIS A 51 12.55 8.87 0.04
C HIS A 51 13.24 9.44 -1.21
N GLN A 52 14.55 9.60 -1.18
CA GLN A 52 15.31 10.07 -2.35
C GLN A 52 15.14 9.14 -3.56
N ASP A 53 15.22 7.83 -3.34
CA ASP A 53 15.04 6.84 -4.41
C ASP A 53 13.60 6.81 -4.94
N LEU A 54 12.60 7.04 -4.07
CA LEU A 54 11.19 7.14 -4.44
C LEU A 54 10.91 8.40 -5.29
N GLU A 55 11.37 9.57 -4.84
CA GLU A 55 11.18 10.85 -5.56
C GLU A 55 11.92 10.87 -6.90
N ALA A 56 13.10 10.24 -6.96
CA ALA A 56 13.87 10.05 -8.19
C ALA A 56 13.31 8.98 -9.12
N ARG A 57 12.17 8.34 -8.78
CA ARG A 57 11.53 7.24 -9.54
C ARG A 57 12.46 6.05 -9.81
N LYS A 58 13.37 5.77 -8.87
CA LYS A 58 14.28 4.61 -8.95
C LYS A 58 13.65 3.32 -8.42
N THR A 59 12.52 3.43 -7.73
CA THR A 59 11.81 2.29 -7.16
C THR A 59 10.63 1.89 -8.05
N VAL A 60 10.39 0.58 -8.18
CA VAL A 60 9.22 0.01 -8.86
C VAL A 60 8.54 -0.94 -7.89
N GLY A 61 7.22 -0.82 -7.71
CA GLY A 61 6.50 -1.57 -6.69
C GLY A 61 6.62 -0.94 -5.30
N SER A 62 6.27 -1.69 -4.27
CA SER A 62 6.23 -1.20 -2.89
C SER A 62 7.63 -1.12 -2.27
N VAL A 63 7.87 -0.08 -1.49
CA VAL A 63 9.08 0.09 -0.67
C VAL A 63 8.70 -0.11 0.80
N VAL A 64 9.52 -0.85 1.54
CA VAL A 64 9.33 -1.08 2.97
C VAL A 64 10.57 -0.70 3.78
N LEU A 65 10.35 -0.20 4.99
CA LEU A 65 11.39 0.07 5.97
C LEU A 65 11.44 -1.08 6.99
N LEU A 66 12.63 -1.56 7.30
CA LEU A 66 12.89 -2.61 8.27
C LEU A 66 13.46 -1.97 9.56
N PRO A 67 12.81 -2.16 10.72
CA PRO A 67 13.26 -1.58 11.99
C PRO A 67 14.60 -2.15 12.47
#